data_AF-A0A5C2H4I0-F1
#
_entry.id   AF-A0A5C2H4I0-F1
#
_cell.length_a   1.000
_cell.length_b   1.000
_cell.length_c   1.000
_cell.angle_alpha   90.00
_cell.angle_beta   90.00
_cell.angle_gamma   90.00
#
_symmetry.space_group_name_H-M   'P 1'
#
loop_
_entity.id
_entity.type
_entity.pdbx_description
1 polymer ?
#
loop_
_entity_poly.entity_id
_entity_poly.type
_entity_poly.pdbx_seq_one_letter_code
_entity_poly.pdbx_strand_id
1 'polypeptide(L)'
;MRIRSALEADVPAIAQLARELASHVADLDPGAETGALLRFGFGEDRWFDCLVAEIGTEVVGFASYGKRFEIHTRSRRLWLGDLVVIEPCRNRGMWIGMQN
;
A
#
# COMPACT_ATOMS: atom_id res chain seq x y z
N MET A 1 11.04 11.20 -8.97
CA MET A 1 10.09 10.25 -8.37
C MET A 1 10.25 8.93 -9.09
N ARG A 2 10.44 7.83 -8.36
CA ARG A 2 10.59 6.48 -8.90
C ARG A 2 9.54 5.57 -8.25
N ILE A 3 8.96 4.67 -9.03
CA ILE A 3 8.07 3.61 -8.51
C ILE A 3 8.84 2.30 -8.55
N ARG A 4 8.81 1.53 -7.46
CA ARG A 4 9.48 0.23 -7.35
C ARG A 4 8.71 -0.69 -6.40
N SER A 5 9.02 -1.98 -6.44
CA SER A 5 8.58 -2.91 -5.38
C SER A 5 9.09 -2.44 -4.02
N ALA A 6 8.22 -2.57 -3.02
CA ALA A 6 8.59 -2.36 -1.63
C ALA A 6 9.63 -3.39 -1.19
N LEU A 7 10.47 -2.98 -0.25
CA LEU A 7 11.42 -3.80 0.49
C LEU A 7 10.98 -3.83 1.95
N GLU A 8 11.45 -4.82 2.73
CA GLU A 8 11.17 -4.89 4.17
C GLU A 8 11.56 -3.60 4.90
N ALA A 9 12.65 -2.95 4.46
CA ALA A 9 13.12 -1.68 5.00
C ALA A 9 12.13 -0.51 4.80
N ASP A 10 11.18 -0.62 3.87
CA ASP A 10 10.16 0.41 3.64
C ASP A 10 8.95 0.26 4.58
N VAL A 11 8.83 -0.87 5.31
CA VAL A 11 7.64 -1.16 6.14
C VAL A 11 7.33 -0.06 7.16
N PRO A 12 8.30 0.54 7.88
CA PRO A 12 8.01 1.65 8.77
C PRO A 12 7.37 2.85 8.07
N ALA A 13 7.81 3.17 6.85
CA ALA A 13 7.23 4.26 6.05
C ALA A 13 5.83 3.90 5.52
N ILE A 14 5.62 2.65 5.10
CA ILE A 14 4.31 2.15 4.67
C ILE A 14 3.30 2.21 5.83
N ALA A 15 3.69 1.78 7.03
CA ALA A 15 2.84 1.84 8.22
C ALA A 15 2.44 3.27 8.55
N GLN A 16 3.38 4.22 8.51
CA GLN A 16 3.09 5.63 8.73
C GLN A 16 2.11 6.18 7.68
N LEU A 17 2.33 5.90 6.40
CA LEU A 17 1.44 6.32 5.31
C LEU A 17 0.05 5.67 5.41
N ALA A 18 -0.05 4.44 5.91
CA ALA A 18 -1.33 3.77 6.11
C ALA A 18 -2.16 4.43 7.21
N ARG A 19 -1.50 4.90 8.28
CA ARG A 19 -2.16 5.71 9.33
C ARG A 19 -2.62 7.06 8.81
N GLU A 20 -1.82 7.71 7.97
CA GLU A 20 -2.21 8.94 7.29
C GLU A 20 -3.39 8.72 6.34
N LEU A 21 -3.41 7.60 5.61
CA LEU A 21 -4.54 7.19 4.78
C LEU A 21 -5.81 7.01 5.63
N ALA A 22 -5.74 6.25 6.73
CA ALA A 22 -6.87 6.04 7.63
C ALA A 22 -7.44 7.36 8.17
N SER A 23 -6.56 8.27 8.61
CA SER A 23 -7.00 9.62 9.03
C SER A 23 -7.67 10.40 7.90
N HIS A 24 -7.17 10.29 6.66
CA HIS A 24 -7.73 10.99 5.50
C HIS A 24 -9.12 10.46 5.10
N VAL A 25 -9.36 9.15 5.22
CA VAL A 25 -10.65 8.53 4.89
C VAL A 25 -11.61 8.42 6.08
N ALA A 26 -11.26 9.02 7.22
CA ALA A 26 -12.01 8.95 8.48
C ALA A 26 -12.27 7.51 8.98
N ASP A 27 -11.27 6.65 8.83
CA ASP A 27 -11.25 5.26 9.29
C ASP A 27 -10.42 5.12 10.59
N LEU A 28 -10.45 3.94 11.22
CA LEU A 28 -9.73 3.66 12.47
C LEU A 28 -8.21 3.69 12.26
N ASP A 29 -7.46 4.32 13.19
CA ASP A 29 -5.99 4.28 13.19
C ASP A 29 -5.53 2.81 13.36
N PRO A 30 -4.83 2.22 12.38
CA PRO A 30 -4.34 0.83 12.48
C PRO A 30 -3.19 0.67 13.50
N GLY A 31 -2.66 1.77 14.04
CA GLY A 31 -1.54 1.79 14.97
C GLY A 31 -0.18 1.71 14.27
N ALA A 32 0.90 1.74 15.07
CA ALA A 32 2.29 1.74 14.58
C ALA A 32 2.93 0.34 14.49
N GLU A 33 2.15 -0.72 14.73
CA GLU A 33 2.61 -2.11 14.68
C GLU A 33 2.94 -2.51 13.23
N THR A 34 4.04 -3.23 13.01
CA THR A 34 4.54 -3.57 11.66
C THR A 34 4.67 -5.07 11.40
N GLY A 35 4.54 -5.91 12.42
CA GLY A 35 4.67 -7.36 12.36
C GLY A 35 3.67 -8.00 11.41
N ALA A 36 2.43 -7.51 11.35
CA ALA A 36 1.47 -7.98 10.35
C ALA A 36 1.91 -7.64 8.92
N LEU A 37 2.40 -6.43 8.68
CA LEU A 37 2.89 -5.99 7.36
C LEU A 37 4.12 -6.79 6.92
N LEU A 38 5.06 -7.07 7.84
CA LEU A 38 6.22 -7.91 7.59
C LEU A 38 5.80 -9.34 7.25
N ARG A 39 4.98 -9.95 8.10
CA ARG A 39 4.52 -11.34 7.95
C ARG A 39 3.78 -11.53 6.62
N PHE A 40 2.84 -10.66 6.29
CA PHE A 40 1.93 -10.83 5.16
C PHE A 40 2.39 -10.15 3.87
N GLY A 41 3.33 -9.21 3.93
CA GLY A 41 3.91 -8.56 2.75
C GLY A 41 5.22 -9.20 2.28
N PHE A 42 6.01 -9.73 3.23
CA PHE A 42 7.40 -10.15 2.99
C PHE A 42 7.75 -11.56 3.53
N GLY A 43 6.90 -12.16 4.37
CA GLY A 43 7.07 -13.53 4.85
C GLY A 43 6.74 -14.60 3.81
N GLU A 44 6.70 -15.88 4.23
CA GLU A 44 6.35 -17.00 3.33
C GLU A 44 4.86 -17.04 2.97
N ASP A 45 3.99 -16.62 3.89
CA ASP A 45 2.53 -16.54 3.70
C ASP A 45 2.12 -15.14 3.24
N ARG A 46 2.44 -14.80 2.00
CA ARG A 46 2.20 -13.46 1.43
C ARG A 46 0.75 -13.29 1.02
N TRP A 47 0.09 -12.29 1.60
CA TRP A 47 -1.29 -11.92 1.26
C TRP A 47 -1.37 -10.71 0.33
N PHE A 48 -0.31 -9.88 0.28
CA PHE A 48 -0.25 -8.73 -0.62
C PHE A 48 1.17 -8.49 -1.13
N ASP A 49 1.24 -7.88 -2.31
CA ASP A 49 2.41 -7.21 -2.86
C ASP A 49 2.25 -5.69 -2.65
N CYS A 50 3.36 -4.96 -2.60
CA CYS A 50 3.36 -3.52 -2.42
C CYS A 50 4.33 -2.83 -3.37
N LEU A 51 3.89 -1.74 -4.00
CA LEU A 51 4.76 -0.78 -4.67
C LEU A 51 4.93 0.45 -3.77
N VAL A 52 6.11 1.04 -3.80
CA VAL A 52 6.38 2.35 -3.19
C VAL A 52 6.73 3.37 -4.26
N ALA A 53 6.32 4.61 -4.03
CA ALA A 53 6.80 5.77 -4.75
C ALA A 53 7.83 6.49 -3.89
N GLU A 54 9.02 6.76 -4.44
CA GLU A 54 10.10 7.43 -3.73
C GLU A 54 10.62 8.68 -4.45
N ILE A 55 11.08 9.66 -3.67
CA ILE A 55 11.83 10.83 -4.13
C ILE A 55 13.17 10.82 -3.39
N GLY A 56 14.26 10.56 -4.11
CA GLY A 56 15.54 10.27 -3.46
C GLY A 56 15.43 8.94 -2.70
N THR A 57 15.63 8.97 -1.39
CA THR A 57 15.50 7.81 -0.49
C THR A 57 14.22 7.84 0.34
N GLU A 58 13.37 8.85 0.15
CA GLU A 58 12.15 9.02 0.93
C GLU A 58 10.98 8.36 0.23
N VAL A 59 10.29 7.46 0.93
CA VAL A 59 9.03 6.86 0.48
C VAL A 59 7.91 7.87 0.71
N VAL A 60 7.29 8.31 -0.38
CA VAL A 60 6.25 9.37 -0.40
C VAL A 60 4.86 8.83 -0.75
N GLY A 61 4.73 7.52 -0.94
CA GLY A 61 3.47 6.87 -1.26
C GLY A 61 3.63 5.36 -1.43
N PHE A 62 2.51 4.65 -1.38
CA PHE A 62 2.48 3.21 -1.64
C PHE A 62 1.19 2.77 -2.33
N ALA A 63 1.23 1.59 -2.92
CA ALA A 63 0.10 0.88 -3.47
C ALA A 63 0.16 -0.60 -3.06
N SER A 64 -0.80 -1.07 -2.26
CA SER A 64 -0.92 -2.48 -1.89
C SER A 64 -1.87 -3.20 -2.85
N TYR A 65 -1.54 -4.42 -3.27
CA TYR A 65 -2.38 -5.19 -4.17
C TYR A 65 -2.20 -6.69 -3.98
N GLY A 66 -3.22 -7.47 -4.34
CA GLY A 66 -3.21 -8.92 -4.26
C GLY A 66 -3.84 -9.57 -5.47
N LYS A 67 -3.48 -10.83 -5.72
CA LYS A 67 -4.14 -11.66 -6.75
C LYS A 67 -5.40 -12.26 -6.16
N ARG A 68 -6.51 -12.17 -6.89
CA ARG A 68 -7.77 -12.86 -6.56
C ARG A 68 -8.22 -13.70 -7.75
N PHE A 69 -8.91 -14.80 -7.47
CA PHE A 69 -9.57 -15.62 -8.47
C PHE A 69 -11.07 -15.64 -8.21
N GLU A 70 -11.86 -15.27 -9.21
CA GLU A 70 -13.32 -15.28 -9.13
C GLU A 70 -13.87 -16.60 -9.66
N ILE A 71 -14.46 -17.43 -8.79
CA ILE A 71 -14.96 -18.77 -9.17
C ILE A 71 -16.11 -18.69 -10.17
N HIS A 72 -17.04 -17.75 -9.99
CA HIS A 72 -18.21 -17.61 -10.87
C HIS A 72 -17.80 -17.28 -12.31
N THR A 73 -16.85 -16.36 -12.49
CA THR A 73 -16.39 -15.88 -13.80
C THR A 73 -15.17 -16.64 -14.33
N ARG A 74 -14.55 -17.49 -13.49
CA ARG A 74 -13.29 -18.21 -13.76
C ARG A 74 -12.15 -17.28 -14.18
N SER A 75 -12.12 -16.06 -13.65
CA SER A 75 -11.17 -15.03 -14.05
C SER A 75 -10.15 -14.71 -12.95
N ARG A 76 -8.92 -14.38 -13.37
CA ARG A 76 -7.87 -13.85 -12.50
C ARG A 76 -7.99 -12.33 -12.47
N ARG A 77 -7.97 -11.74 -11.28
CA ARG A 77 -8.03 -10.30 -11.04
C ARG A 77 -6.86 -9.86 -10.18
N LEU A 78 -6.41 -8.63 -10.41
CA LEU A 78 -5.66 -7.89 -9.40
C LEU A 78 -6.64 -7.06 -8.60
N TRP A 79 -6.53 -7.16 -7.29
CA TRP A 79 -7.28 -6.34 -6.35
C TRP A 79 -6.32 -5.32 -5.76
N LEU A 80 -6.60 -4.04 -5.97
CA LEU A 80 -5.89 -2.93 -5.34
C LEU A 80 -6.51 -2.72 -3.97
N GLY A 81 -5.70 -2.84 -2.91
CA GLY A 81 -6.15 -2.70 -1.53
C GLY A 81 -6.13 -1.25 -1.08
N ASP A 82 -4.94 -0.65 -1.08
CA ASP A 82 -4.72 0.73 -0.67
C ASP A 82 -3.85 1.45 -1.69
N LEU A 83 -4.12 2.74 -1.87
CA LEU A 83 -3.31 3.63 -2.70
C LEU A 83 -3.23 4.99 -2.03
N VAL A 84 -2.03 5.39 -1.63
CA VAL A 84 -1.78 6.66 -0.96
C VAL A 84 -0.49 7.31 -1.45
N VAL A 85 -0.54 8.65 -1.51
CA VAL A 85 0.60 9.52 -1.80
C VAL A 85 0.49 10.74 -0.89
N ILE A 86 1.59 11.22 -0.32
CA ILE A 86 1.58 12.42 0.54
C ILE A 86 1.11 13.65 -0.24
N GLU A 87 0.44 14.58 0.47
CA GLU A 87 -0.20 15.77 -0.10
C GLU A 87 0.64 16.61 -1.08
N PRO A 88 1.93 16.89 -0.82
CA PRO A 88 2.79 17.65 -1.74
C PRO A 88 2.96 17.02 -3.14
N CYS A 89 2.59 15.74 -3.31
CA CYS A 89 2.74 15.00 -4.56
C CYS A 89 1.41 14.67 -5.27
N ARG A 90 0.25 15.04 -4.71
CA ARG A 90 -1.08 14.63 -5.19
C ARG A 90 -1.49 15.22 -6.56
N ASN A 91 -0.90 16.33 -7.00
CA ASN A 91 -1.22 16.97 -8.30
C ASN A 91 -0.32 16.53 -9.49
N ARG A 92 0.33 15.37 -9.40
CA ARG A 92 1.13 14.76 -10.49
C ARG A 92 0.50 13.49 -11.08
N GLY A 93 -0.83 13.38 -11.05
CA GLY A 93 -1.57 12.20 -11.56
C GLY A 93 -1.64 11.03 -10.59
N MET A 94 -1.48 11.30 -9.30
CA MET A 94 -1.44 10.31 -8.21
C MET A 94 -2.74 10.38 -7.40
N TRP A 95 -3.62 9.43 -7.65
CA TRP A 95 -4.93 9.31 -7.03
C TRP A 95 -4.84 8.76 -5.60
N ILE A 96 -5.82 9.13 -4.77
CA ILE A 96 -5.95 8.65 -3.40
C ILE A 96 -7.30 7.96 -3.30
N GLY A 97 -7.28 6.69 -2.87
CA GLY A 97 -8.47 5.93 -2.48
C GLY A 97 -9.01 4.93 -3.50
N MET A 98 -9.01 3.65 -3.12
CA MET A 98 -10.15 2.74 -3.27
C MET A 98 -10.17 1.81 -2.06
N GLN A 99 -11.10 2.01 -1.12
CA GLN A 99 -11.56 0.92 -0.26
C GLN A 99 -12.78 0.29 -0.96
N ASN A 100 -12.81 -1.03 -1.09
CA ASN A 100 -13.95 -1.81 -1.58
C ASN A 100 -14.71 -2.43 -0.41
#